data_AF-A0A4Q3UIA9-F1
#
_entry.id   AF-A0A4Q3UIA9-F1
#
_cell.length_a   1.000
_cell.length_b   1.000
_cell.length_c   1.000
_cell.angle_alpha   90.00
_cell.angle_beta   90.00
_cell.angle_gamma   90.00
#
_symmetry.space_group_name_H-M   'P 1'
#
loop_
_entity.id
_entity.type
_entity.pdbx_description
1 polymer ?
#
loop_
_entity_poly.entity_id
_entity_poly.type
_entity_poly.pdbx_seq_one_letter_code
_entity_poly.pdbx_strand_id
1 'polypeptide(L)'
;MKQIILCISLVIAIQISSINAIAQKPSVDLLTPSNHALILIDHESQMAFPVVNIAIESLRNNVGLIAGGSRIFKIPTLVTTVAEKSFSGPVFPEVSEFYTDKSRYIDRTTMNAWEDANAYKAIKTFNKKKLVIAGLWTSVCIVGCHCKTYQW
;
A
#
# COMPACT_ATOMS: atom_id res chain seq x y z
N MET A 1 -30.45 45.82 -24.71
CA MET A 1 -30.58 44.35 -24.49
C MET A 1 -29.24 43.63 -24.30
N LYS A 2 -28.23 43.81 -25.17
CA LYS A 2 -26.89 43.17 -25.01
C LYS A 2 -26.12 43.54 -23.72
N GLN A 3 -26.24 44.79 -23.25
CA GLN A 3 -25.57 45.25 -22.02
C GLN A 3 -26.11 44.58 -20.74
N ILE A 4 -27.41 44.27 -20.69
CA ILE A 4 -28.03 43.62 -19.52
C ILE A 4 -27.61 42.14 -19.43
N ILE A 5 -27.47 41.46 -20.58
CA ILE A 5 -27.03 40.06 -20.64
C ILE A 5 -25.56 39.91 -20.22
N LEU A 6 -24.72 40.90 -20.54
CA LEU A 6 -23.29 40.91 -20.16
C LEU A 6 -23.09 41.14 -18.65
N CYS A 7 -23.94 41.95 -18.01
CA CYS A 7 -23.89 42.15 -16.56
C CYS A 7 -24.35 40.92 -15.77
N ILE A 8 -25.40 40.22 -16.24
CA ILE A 8 -25.92 39.02 -15.55
C ILE A 8 -24.90 37.87 -15.61
N SER A 9 -24.18 37.72 -16.72
CA SER A 9 -23.13 36.71 -16.88
C SER A 9 -21.87 37.01 -16.04
N LEU A 10 -21.53 38.29 -15.81
CA LEU A 10 -20.46 38.66 -14.88
C LEU A 10 -20.81 38.39 -13.41
N VAL A 11 -22.08 38.59 -13.00
CA VAL A 11 -22.53 38.37 -11.62
C VAL A 11 -22.53 36.88 -11.25
N ILE A 12 -22.90 36.00 -12.20
CA ILE A 12 -22.85 34.55 -12.01
C ILE A 12 -21.40 34.05 -11.89
N ALA A 13 -20.44 34.68 -12.60
CA ALA A 13 -19.03 34.31 -12.53
C ALA A 13 -18.36 34.68 -11.17
N ILE A 14 -18.86 35.70 -10.49
CA ILE A 14 -18.32 36.17 -9.19
C ILE A 14 -18.86 35.34 -8.01
N GLN A 15 -20.04 34.71 -8.15
CA GLN A 15 -20.67 33.93 -7.07
C GLN A 15 -20.18 32.47 -6.94
N ILE A 16 -19.26 31.99 -7.79
CA ILE A 16 -18.54 30.73 -7.54
C ILE A 16 -17.38 31.01 -6.58
N SER A 17 -17.68 31.68 -5.46
CA SER A 17 -16.76 31.78 -4.34
C SER A 17 -16.83 30.44 -3.61
N SER A 18 -15.71 29.74 -3.64
CA SER A 18 -15.43 28.45 -3.04
C SER A 18 -16.28 28.16 -1.80
N ILE A 19 -17.15 27.16 -1.91
CA ILE A 19 -17.77 26.52 -0.76
C ILE A 19 -16.63 25.83 -0.02
N ASN A 20 -15.96 26.55 0.87
CA ASN A 20 -15.06 25.93 1.83
C ASN A 20 -15.96 25.19 2.80
N ALA A 21 -16.24 23.92 2.48
CA ALA A 21 -16.83 23.00 3.43
C ALA A 21 -15.97 23.07 4.70
N ILE A 22 -16.56 23.48 5.81
CA ILE A 22 -15.93 23.45 7.14
C ILE A 22 -15.90 21.98 7.55
N ALA A 23 -15.01 21.22 6.90
CA ALA A 23 -14.70 19.86 7.27
C ALA A 23 -13.65 19.94 8.38
N GLN A 24 -13.86 19.18 9.46
CA GLN A 24 -12.88 19.07 10.53
C GLN A 24 -11.55 18.60 9.93
N LYS A 25 -10.48 19.39 10.10
CA LYS A 25 -9.15 19.04 9.59
C LYS A 25 -8.71 17.72 10.26
N PRO A 26 -8.54 16.62 9.51
CA PRO A 26 -8.13 15.35 10.09
C PRO A 26 -6.72 15.49 10.70
N SER A 27 -6.43 14.71 11.75
CA SER A 27 -5.07 14.70 12.34
C SER A 27 -4.03 14.39 11.27
N VAL A 28 -2.87 15.04 11.36
CA VAL A 28 -1.71 14.78 10.51
C VAL A 28 -1.22 13.34 10.63
N ASP A 29 -1.57 12.65 11.72
CA ASP A 29 -1.20 11.25 11.98
C ASP A 29 -2.05 10.26 11.17
N LEU A 30 -3.21 10.66 10.66
CA LEU A 30 -4.08 9.78 9.88
C LEU A 30 -3.45 9.43 8.52
N LEU A 31 -3.79 8.24 8.02
CA LEU A 31 -3.37 7.78 6.70
C LEU A 31 -4.22 8.45 5.62
N THR A 32 -3.57 8.89 4.56
CA THR A 32 -4.18 9.35 3.31
C THR A 32 -3.52 8.62 2.15
N PRO A 33 -4.19 8.45 1.00
CA PRO A 33 -3.58 7.79 -0.16
C PRO A 33 -2.24 8.40 -0.61
N SER A 34 -2.00 9.67 -0.32
CA SER A 34 -0.79 10.39 -0.72
C SER A 34 0.34 10.37 0.31
N ASN A 35 0.09 10.00 1.58
CA ASN A 35 1.08 10.16 2.66
C ASN A 35 1.78 8.87 3.11
N HIS A 36 1.43 7.72 2.54
CA HIS A 36 2.03 6.43 2.89
C HIS A 36 2.33 5.56 1.68
N ALA A 37 3.12 4.51 1.92
CA ALA A 37 3.31 3.39 1.00
C ALA A 37 2.88 2.10 1.69
N LEU A 38 2.49 1.11 0.87
CA LEU A 38 2.14 -0.23 1.31
C LEU A 38 3.27 -1.22 0.98
N ILE A 39 3.57 -2.12 1.89
CA ILE A 39 4.54 -3.19 1.69
C ILE A 39 3.84 -4.51 2.04
N LEU A 40 3.67 -5.37 1.04
CA LEU A 40 3.11 -6.72 1.16
C LEU A 40 4.25 -7.72 1.17
N ILE A 41 4.44 -8.40 2.30
CA ILE A 41 5.59 -9.27 2.56
C ILE A 41 5.13 -10.73 2.62
N ASP A 42 5.57 -11.53 1.65
CA ASP A 42 5.59 -13.00 1.73
C ASP A 42 4.20 -13.64 1.92
N HIS A 43 3.17 -13.06 1.30
CA HIS A 43 1.84 -13.67 1.19
C HIS A 43 1.85 -14.81 0.15
N GLU A 44 2.66 -15.82 0.41
CA GLU A 44 2.92 -16.96 -0.45
C GLU A 44 2.22 -18.21 0.08
N SER A 45 1.84 -19.13 -0.83
CA SER A 45 1.01 -20.28 -0.48
C SER A 45 1.61 -21.17 0.61
N GLN A 46 2.93 -21.43 0.60
CA GLN A 46 3.56 -22.30 1.58
C GLN A 46 3.81 -21.57 2.89
N MET A 47 4.04 -20.25 2.83
CA MET A 47 4.16 -19.40 4.01
C MET A 47 2.85 -19.33 4.81
N ALA A 48 1.71 -19.66 4.19
CA ALA A 48 0.42 -19.69 4.86
C ALA A 48 0.18 -20.96 5.71
N PHE A 49 0.85 -22.09 5.40
CA PHE A 49 0.57 -23.37 6.07
C PHE A 49 0.68 -23.35 7.61
N PRO A 50 1.71 -22.74 8.21
CA PRO A 50 1.84 -22.71 9.66
C PRO A 50 1.11 -21.52 10.32
N VAL A 51 0.33 -20.74 9.56
CA VAL A 51 -0.51 -19.68 10.12
C VAL A 51 -1.75 -20.30 10.75
N VAL A 52 -1.80 -20.29 12.08
CA VAL A 52 -2.87 -20.94 12.87
C VAL A 52 -3.69 -19.98 13.72
N ASN A 53 -3.29 -18.70 13.79
CA ASN A 53 -3.95 -17.68 14.60
C ASN A 53 -5.11 -16.96 13.86
N ILE A 54 -5.31 -17.27 12.58
CA ILE A 54 -6.42 -16.77 11.75
C ILE A 54 -6.80 -17.86 10.74
N ALA A 55 -8.09 -17.99 10.42
CA ALA A 55 -8.54 -18.90 9.37
C ALA A 55 -7.97 -18.48 8.00
N ILE A 56 -7.54 -19.45 7.20
CA ILE A 56 -6.90 -19.20 5.90
C ILE A 56 -7.79 -18.38 4.95
N GLU A 57 -9.10 -18.62 4.97
CA GLU A 57 -10.08 -17.88 4.17
C GLU A 57 -10.11 -16.39 4.55
N SER A 58 -10.13 -16.11 5.85
CA SER A 58 -10.11 -14.74 6.37
C SER A 58 -8.78 -14.06 6.07
N LEU A 59 -7.66 -14.77 6.21
CA LEU A 59 -6.34 -14.25 5.86
C LEU A 59 -6.29 -13.81 4.40
N ARG A 60 -6.64 -14.71 3.47
CA ARG A 60 -6.61 -14.43 2.03
C ARG A 60 -7.56 -13.32 1.64
N ASN A 61 -8.78 -13.33 2.18
CA ASN A 61 -9.77 -12.26 1.94
C ASN A 61 -9.27 -10.91 2.43
N ASN A 62 -8.71 -10.83 3.64
CA ASN A 62 -8.19 -9.58 4.19
C ASN A 62 -7.04 -9.02 3.35
N VAL A 63 -6.12 -9.89 2.92
CA VAL A 63 -4.98 -9.50 2.08
C VAL A 63 -5.45 -9.04 0.69
N GLY A 64 -6.43 -9.74 0.10
CA GLY A 64 -7.06 -9.33 -1.16
C GLY A 64 -7.74 -7.96 -1.06
N LEU A 65 -8.45 -7.68 0.03
CA LEU A 65 -9.07 -6.37 0.28
C LEU A 65 -8.02 -5.26 0.40
N ILE A 66 -6.91 -5.52 1.09
CA ILE A 66 -5.79 -4.57 1.19
C ILE A 66 -5.19 -4.30 -0.19
N ALA A 67 -4.91 -5.34 -0.97
CA ALA A 67 -4.31 -5.26 -2.31
C ALA A 67 -5.23 -4.55 -3.33
N GLY A 68 -6.53 -4.85 -3.30
CA GLY A 68 -7.52 -4.17 -4.14
C GLY A 68 -7.70 -2.71 -3.73
N GLY A 69 -7.81 -2.44 -2.43
CA GLY A 69 -7.93 -1.10 -1.89
C GLY A 69 -6.74 -0.21 -2.26
N SER A 70 -5.51 -0.70 -2.12
CA SER A 70 -4.30 0.04 -2.48
C SER A 70 -4.28 0.41 -3.97
N ARG A 71 -4.76 -0.47 -4.86
CA ARG A 71 -4.90 -0.16 -6.29
C ARG A 71 -5.94 0.92 -6.55
N ILE A 72 -7.10 0.86 -5.91
CA ILE A 72 -8.17 1.87 -6.05
C ILE A 72 -7.67 3.25 -5.63
N PHE A 73 -7.01 3.32 -4.47
CA PHE A 73 -6.47 4.57 -3.92
C PHE A 73 -5.13 4.99 -4.54
N LYS A 74 -4.58 4.20 -5.47
CA LYS A 74 -3.29 4.46 -6.14
C LYS A 74 -2.12 4.60 -5.15
N ILE A 75 -2.13 3.80 -4.09
CA ILE A 75 -1.08 3.80 -3.07
C ILE A 75 0.17 3.13 -3.66
N PRO A 76 1.37 3.75 -3.57
CA PRO A 76 2.61 3.10 -3.97
C PRO A 76 2.81 1.84 -3.14
N THR A 77 2.92 0.70 -3.82
CA THR A 77 2.93 -0.62 -3.18
C THR A 77 4.13 -1.43 -3.64
N LEU A 78 4.80 -2.09 -2.70
CA LEU A 78 5.81 -3.10 -2.95
C LEU A 78 5.25 -4.48 -2.58
N VAL A 79 5.49 -5.46 -3.45
CA VAL A 79 5.27 -6.89 -3.16
C VAL A 79 6.63 -7.55 -3.06
N THR A 80 6.90 -8.22 -1.95
CA THR A 80 8.09 -9.04 -1.77
C THR A 80 7.71 -10.50 -1.56
N THR A 81 8.61 -11.38 -1.98
CA THR A 81 8.54 -12.81 -1.76
C THR A 81 9.83 -13.29 -1.13
N VAL A 82 9.83 -14.51 -0.59
CA VAL A 82 11.04 -15.12 -0.06
C VAL A 82 11.16 -16.56 -0.56
N ALA A 83 12.21 -16.86 -1.32
CA ALA A 83 12.42 -18.19 -1.88
C ALA A 83 11.19 -18.72 -2.65
N GLU A 84 10.54 -17.86 -3.44
CA GLU A 84 9.27 -18.16 -4.13
C GLU A 84 9.38 -19.44 -4.98
N LYS A 85 10.50 -19.56 -5.71
CA LYS A 85 10.73 -20.66 -6.67
C LYS A 85 11.20 -21.96 -6.04
N SER A 86 11.67 -21.93 -4.79
CA SER A 86 12.33 -23.08 -4.16
C SER A 86 11.62 -23.60 -2.91
N PHE A 87 10.93 -22.74 -2.15
CA PHE A 87 10.34 -23.12 -0.87
C PHE A 87 8.93 -22.57 -0.68
N SER A 88 8.76 -21.24 -0.81
CA SER A 88 7.54 -20.55 -0.35
C SER A 88 6.36 -20.62 -1.32
N GLY A 89 6.64 -20.94 -2.58
CA GLY A 89 5.65 -21.05 -3.64
C GLY A 89 5.04 -19.71 -4.03
N PRO A 90 4.04 -19.70 -4.93
CA PRO A 90 3.53 -18.47 -5.51
C PRO A 90 2.84 -17.57 -4.49
N VAL A 91 2.88 -16.27 -4.76
CA VAL A 91 2.03 -15.26 -4.10
C VAL A 91 0.55 -15.63 -4.26
N PHE A 92 -0.24 -15.34 -3.23
CA PHE A 92 -1.70 -15.51 -3.25
C PHE A 92 -2.34 -14.92 -4.50
N PRO A 93 -3.26 -15.66 -5.16
CA PRO A 93 -3.99 -15.18 -6.33
C PRO A 93 -4.61 -13.80 -6.11
N GLU A 94 -5.17 -13.55 -4.93
CA GLU A 94 -5.84 -12.32 -4.53
C GLU A 94 -4.92 -11.09 -4.56
N VAL A 95 -3.60 -11.26 -4.35
CA VAL A 95 -2.62 -10.18 -4.53
C VAL A 95 -2.23 -10.06 -6.00
N SER A 96 -1.98 -11.19 -6.65
CA SER A 96 -1.50 -11.21 -8.04
C SER A 96 -2.53 -10.70 -9.06
N GLU A 97 -3.82 -10.81 -8.76
CA GLU A 97 -4.92 -10.21 -9.54
C GLU A 97 -4.78 -8.68 -9.62
N PHE A 98 -4.42 -8.06 -8.49
CA PHE A 98 -4.21 -6.63 -8.39
C PHE A 98 -2.78 -6.19 -8.72
N TYR A 99 -1.81 -7.09 -8.73
CA TYR A 99 -0.41 -6.78 -9.05
C TYR A 99 0.12 -7.74 -10.11
N THR A 100 -0.41 -7.66 -11.32
CA THR A 100 -0.17 -8.63 -12.40
C THR A 100 1.27 -8.67 -12.93
N ASP A 101 1.99 -7.55 -12.85
CA ASP A 101 3.39 -7.46 -13.28
C ASP A 101 4.34 -8.06 -12.22
N LYS A 102 4.50 -9.38 -12.28
CA LYS A 102 5.39 -10.14 -11.40
C LYS A 102 6.87 -9.75 -11.52
N SER A 103 7.28 -9.10 -12.61
CA SER A 103 8.67 -8.63 -12.76
C SER A 103 9.04 -7.54 -11.75
N ARG A 104 8.04 -6.91 -11.14
CA ARG A 104 8.18 -5.91 -10.09
C ARG A 104 8.20 -6.49 -8.68
N TYR A 105 8.01 -7.80 -8.55
CA TYR A 105 8.09 -8.45 -7.25
C TYR A 105 9.57 -8.60 -6.89
N ILE A 106 9.87 -8.45 -5.60
CA ILE A 106 11.23 -8.64 -5.12
C ILE A 106 11.29 -9.98 -4.39
N ASP A 107 11.78 -10.98 -5.10
CA ASP A 107 12.09 -12.30 -4.56
C ASP A 107 13.43 -12.25 -3.84
N ARG A 108 13.40 -12.61 -2.55
CA ARG A 108 14.52 -12.50 -1.63
C ARG A 108 14.97 -13.88 -1.17
N THR A 109 16.17 -13.94 -0.62
CA THR A 109 16.69 -15.16 0.05
C THR A 109 16.75 -15.03 1.56
N THR A 110 16.69 -13.80 2.09
CA THR A 110 16.67 -13.52 3.52
C THR A 110 15.23 -13.38 4.02
N MET A 111 14.95 -13.82 5.25
CA MET A 111 13.61 -13.67 5.84
C MET A 111 13.29 -12.20 6.13
N ASN A 112 14.25 -11.45 6.66
CA ASN A 112 14.08 -10.04 6.95
C ASN A 112 14.16 -9.20 5.66
N ALA A 113 13.03 -8.59 5.27
CA ALA A 113 12.96 -7.74 4.07
C ALA A 113 13.87 -6.50 4.13
N TRP A 114 14.27 -6.06 5.32
CA TRP A 114 15.18 -4.92 5.50
C TRP A 114 16.66 -5.28 5.37
N GLU A 115 16.99 -6.57 5.36
CA GLU A 115 18.36 -7.04 5.10
C GLU A 115 18.62 -7.24 3.61
N ASP A 116 17.56 -7.41 2.81
CA ASP A 116 17.68 -7.47 1.37
C ASP A 116 17.89 -6.07 0.76
N ALA A 117 19.01 -5.90 0.04
CA ALA A 117 19.39 -4.61 -0.52
C ALA A 117 18.43 -4.12 -1.62
N ASN A 118 17.78 -5.03 -2.37
CA ASN A 118 16.85 -4.65 -3.44
C ASN A 118 15.52 -4.21 -2.85
N ALA A 119 15.00 -4.95 -1.87
CA ALA A 119 13.80 -4.58 -1.13
C ALA A 119 13.98 -3.24 -0.43
N TYR A 120 15.10 -3.05 0.29
CA TYR A 120 15.42 -1.79 0.94
C TYR A 120 15.46 -0.62 -0.07
N LYS A 121 16.17 -0.78 -1.20
CA LYS A 121 16.21 0.25 -2.26
C LYS A 121 14.84 0.58 -2.79
N ALA A 122 14.01 -0.43 -3.09
CA ALA A 122 12.66 -0.22 -3.61
C ALA A 122 11.78 0.56 -2.63
N ILE A 123 11.82 0.21 -1.34
CA ILE A 123 11.10 0.96 -0.29
C ILE A 123 11.55 2.42 -0.26
N LYS A 124 12.85 2.70 -0.39
CA LYS A 124 13.37 4.09 -0.41
C LYS A 124 12.79 4.91 -1.55
N THR A 125 12.56 4.30 -2.72
CA THR A 125 12.07 5.03 -3.90
C THR A 125 10.66 5.60 -3.71
N PHE A 126 9.87 5.06 -2.79
CA PHE A 126 8.55 5.60 -2.49
C PHE A 126 8.58 6.98 -1.84
N ASN A 127 9.69 7.31 -1.15
CA ASN A 127 9.87 8.59 -0.46
C ASN A 127 8.68 8.95 0.46
N LYS A 128 8.20 7.97 1.23
CA LYS A 128 7.09 8.11 2.18
C LYS A 128 7.60 7.96 3.61
N LYS A 129 7.14 8.86 4.49
CA LYS A 129 7.45 8.80 5.92
C LYS A 129 6.63 7.74 6.65
N LYS A 130 5.45 7.40 6.13
CA LYS A 130 4.55 6.38 6.70
C LYS A 130 4.60 5.13 5.84
N LEU A 131 4.85 4.00 6.48
CA LEU A 131 4.82 2.69 5.83
C LEU A 131 3.73 1.86 6.50
N VAL A 132 2.85 1.27 5.68
CA VAL A 132 1.89 0.27 6.10
C VAL A 132 2.43 -1.08 5.66
N ILE A 133 2.53 -2.03 6.59
CA ILE A 133 3.14 -3.34 6.35
C ILE A 133 2.11 -4.41 6.67
N ALA A 134 1.95 -5.35 5.75
CA ALA A 134 1.21 -6.58 5.97
C ALA A 134 2.05 -7.74 5.44
N GLY A 135 2.04 -8.88 6.13
CA GLY A 135 2.86 -10.01 5.69
C GLY A 135 2.84 -11.22 6.60
N LEU A 136 3.62 -12.22 6.20
CA LEU A 136 3.73 -13.51 6.87
C LEU A 136 5.21 -13.87 7.06
N TRP A 137 5.70 -14.29 8.23
CA TRP A 137 5.02 -14.29 9.52
C TRP A 137 5.32 -13.03 10.31
N THR A 138 4.36 -12.63 11.15
CA THR A 138 4.51 -11.45 12.00
C THR A 138 5.78 -11.50 12.84
N SER A 139 6.10 -12.65 13.43
CA SER A 139 7.26 -12.84 14.31
C SER A 139 8.63 -12.80 13.62
N VAL A 140 8.68 -12.96 12.29
CA VAL A 140 9.93 -13.09 11.54
C VAL A 140 10.02 -11.99 10.47
N CYS A 141 9.21 -12.11 9.42
CA CYS A 141 9.30 -11.26 8.24
C CYS A 141 8.84 -9.82 8.50
N ILE A 142 7.93 -9.58 9.46
CA ILE A 142 7.46 -8.23 9.82
C ILE A 142 8.27 -7.61 10.96
N VAL A 143 8.54 -8.34 12.05
CA VAL A 143 9.22 -7.79 13.23
C VAL A 143 10.61 -7.23 12.88
N GLY A 144 11.36 -7.91 11.99
CA GLY A 144 12.68 -7.45 11.53
C GLY A 144 12.66 -6.09 10.83
N CYS A 145 11.52 -5.68 10.29
CA CYS A 145 11.34 -4.41 9.59
C CYS A 145 11.46 -3.20 10.50
N HIS A 146 11.06 -3.32 11.76
CA HIS A 146 10.96 -2.19 12.69
C HIS A 146 12.34 -1.63 13.11
N CYS A 147 13.38 -2.46 13.12
CA CYS A 147 14.68 -2.07 13.68
C CYS A 147 15.45 -1.05 12.80
N LYS A 148 15.18 -1.02 11.49
CA LYS A 148 15.87 -0.11 10.54
C LYS A 148 15.00 0.99 9.97
N THR A 149 13.70 1.04 10.30
CA THR A 149 12.83 2.18 9.95
C THR A 149 13.16 3.48 10.69
N TYR A 150 14.05 3.45 11.69
CA TYR A 150 14.53 4.65 12.41
C TYR A 150 15.86 5.21 11.90
N GLN A 151 16.46 4.63 10.86
CA GLN A 151 17.72 5.11 10.26
C GLN A 151 17.49 6.07 9.07
N TRP A 152 16.32 6.70 9.00
CA TRP A 152 15.87 7.57 7.91
C TRP A 152 15.84 9.03 8.33
#